data_AF-A0A4P6JUR7-F1
#
_entry.id   AF-A0A4P6JUR7-F1
#
_cell.length_a   1.000
_cell.length_b   1.000
_cell.length_c   1.000
_cell.angle_alpha   90.00
_cell.angle_beta   90.00
_cell.angle_gamma   90.00
#
_symmetry.space_group_name_H-M   'P 1'
#
loop_
_entity.id
_entity.type
_entity.pdbx_description
1 polymer ?
#
loop_
_entity_poly.entity_id
_entity_poly.type
_entity_poly.pdbx_seq_one_letter_code
_entity_poly.pdbx_strand_id
1 'polypeptide(L)' 'MSEVWVPISDAEKRLKAENIQIGRNKISRLVSRGVIQAKVNPLDARVRLVNIEELRTLFKEYGSHAGEDNP' A
#
# COMPACT_ATOMS: atom_id res chain seq x y z
N MET A 1 8.66 0.09 15.11
CA MET A 1 8.65 0.06 13.63
C MET A 1 8.46 1.50 13.17
N SER A 2 9.30 2.01 12.29
CA SER A 2 9.22 3.40 11.84
C SER A 2 8.08 3.55 10.83
N GLU A 3 7.12 4.42 11.08
CA GLU A 3 6.02 4.69 10.15
C GLU A 3 6.54 5.43 8.92
N VAL A 4 6.57 4.77 7.77
CA VAL A 4 7.05 5.36 6.51
C VAL A 4 5.88 5.83 5.67
N TRP A 5 5.65 7.14 5.70
CA TRP A 5 4.58 7.81 4.93
C TRP A 5 5.10 8.25 3.57
N VAL A 6 4.52 7.72 2.50
CA VAL A 6 4.93 8.02 1.12
C VAL A 6 3.72 8.31 0.24
N PRO A 7 3.87 9.09 -0.84
CA PRO A 7 2.80 9.26 -1.83
C PRO A 7 2.35 7.91 -2.39
N ILE A 8 1.07 7.77 -2.74
CA ILE A 8 0.53 6.52 -3.33
C ILE A 8 1.36 6.06 -4.54
N SER A 9 1.78 6.99 -5.40
CA SER A 9 2.61 6.69 -6.58
C SER A 9 3.97 6.09 -6.21
N ASP A 10 4.56 6.52 -5.10
CA ASP A 10 5.85 5.98 -4.62
C ASP A 10 5.65 4.66 -3.88
N ALA A 11 4.54 4.52 -3.14
CA ALA A 11 4.17 3.25 -2.53
C ALA A 11 4.04 2.15 -3.59
N GLU A 12 3.33 2.42 -4.69
CA GLU A 12 3.19 1.49 -5.82
C GLU A 12 4.56 1.08 -6.39
N LYS A 13 5.46 2.04 -6.66
CA LYS A 13 6.80 1.75 -7.20
C LYS A 13 7.62 0.87 -6.26
N ARG A 14 7.60 1.16 -4.96
CA ARG A 14 8.34 0.40 -3.94
C ARG A 14 7.78 -1.00 -3.78
N LEU A 15 6.45 -1.13 -3.66
CA LEU A 15 5.79 -2.43 -3.59
C LEU A 15 6.08 -3.28 -4.83
N LYS A 16 6.07 -2.67 -6.02
CA LYS A 16 6.46 -3.36 -7.26
C LYS A 16 7.91 -3.85 -7.23
N ALA A 17 8.84 -3.07 -6.68
CA ALA A 17 10.23 -3.50 -6.47
C ALA A 17 10.36 -4.66 -5.45
N GLU A 18 9.39 -4.79 -4.55
CA GLU A 18 9.27 -5.89 -3.59
C GLU A 18 8.46 -7.08 -4.12
N ASN A 19 8.22 -7.15 -5.45
CA ASN A 19 7.37 -8.17 -6.10
C ASN A 19 5.89 -8.17 -5.68
N ILE A 20 5.43 -7.11 -5.02
CA ILE A 20 4.01 -6.92 -4.69
C ILE A 20 3.34 -6.16 -5.84
N GLN A 21 2.64 -6.90 -6.71
CA GLN A 21 1.89 -6.30 -7.81
C GLN A 21 0.57 -5.69 -7.32
N ILE A 22 0.61 -4.39 -7.01
CA ILE A 22 -0.59 -3.61 -6.72
C ILE A 22 -0.60 -2.30 -7.50
N GLY A 23 -1.72 -2.02 -8.16
CA GLY A 23 -1.93 -0.75 -8.85
C GLY A 23 -2.40 0.38 -7.94
N ARG A 24 -2.06 1.62 -8.29
CA ARG A 24 -2.51 2.87 -7.63
C ARG A 24 -4.01 2.90 -7.29
N ASN A 25 -4.85 2.41 -8.21
CA ASN A 25 -6.31 2.36 -8.02
C ASN A 25 -6.73 1.45 -6.87
N LYS A 26 -6.05 0.31 -6.70
CA LYS A 26 -6.34 -0.62 -5.60
C LYS A 26 -5.90 -0.01 -4.27
N ILE A 27 -4.74 0.64 -4.21
CA ILE A 27 -4.29 1.38 -3.01
C ILE A 27 -5.31 2.47 -2.64
N SER A 28 -5.75 3.27 -3.62
CA SER A 28 -6.76 4.33 -3.40
C SER A 28 -8.08 3.78 -2.87
N ARG A 29 -8.52 2.60 -3.35
CA ARG A 29 -9.71 1.92 -2.82
C ARG A 29 -9.53 1.45 -1.39
N LEU A 30 -8.36 0.92 -1.02
CA LEU A 30 -8.06 0.50 0.35
C LEU A 30 -8.11 1.68 1.32
N VAL A 31 -7.54 2.82 0.92
CA VAL A 31 -7.66 4.08 1.67
C VAL A 31 -9.12 4.48 1.83
N SER A 32 -9.89 4.47 0.74
CA SER A 32 -11.30 4.90 0.76
C SER A 32 -12.19 3.98 1.60
N ARG A 33 -11.79 2.72 1.78
CA ARG A 33 -12.46 1.74 2.65
C ARG A 33 -11.96 1.78 4.10
N GLY A 34 -10.97 2.63 4.43
CA GLY A 34 -10.36 2.69 5.75
C GLY A 34 -9.52 1.46 6.11
N VAL A 35 -9.12 0.64 5.13
CA VAL A 35 -8.30 -0.56 5.35
C VAL A 35 -6.84 -0.19 5.64
N ILE A 36 -6.37 0.92 5.07
CA ILE A 36 -5.04 1.46 5.33
C ILE A 36 -5.16 2.94 5.69
N GLN A 37 -4.25 3.43 6.52
CA GLN A 37 -4.23 4.83 6.89
C GLN A 37 -3.68 5.68 5.74
N ALA A 38 -4.28 6.85 5.59
CA ALA A 38 -3.78 7.88 4.69
C ALA A 38 -3.92 9.25 5.34
N LYS A 39 -3.00 10.15 4.99
CA LYS A 39 -3.08 11.56 5.36
C LYS A 39 -2.80 12.46 4.17
N VAL A 40 -3.27 13.70 4.27
CA VAL A 40 -3.01 14.73 3.26
C VAL A 40 -1.55 15.16 3.39
N ASN A 41 -0.86 15.33 2.26
CA ASN A 41 0.50 15.86 2.25
C ASN A 41 0.47 17.35 2.66
N PRO A 42 1.22 17.78 3.69
CA PRO A 42 1.24 19.18 4.12
C PRO A 42 1.78 20.15 3.06
N LEU A 43 2.56 19.66 2.09
CA LEU A 43 3.11 20.46 1.00
C LEU A 43 2.19 20.53 -0.23
N ASP A 44 1.29 19.56 -0.39
CA ASP A 44 0.33 19.51 -1.50
C ASP A 44 -0.94 18.76 -1.09
N ALA A 45 -2.02 19.52 -0.90
CA ALA A 45 -3.31 18.97 -0.47
C ALA A 45 -3.92 17.95 -1.45
N ARG A 46 -3.45 17.90 -2.71
CA ARG A 46 -3.92 16.95 -3.72
C ARG A 46 -3.23 15.59 -3.60
N VAL A 47 -2.10 15.52 -2.91
CA VAL A 47 -1.33 14.28 -2.73
C VAL A 47 -1.72 13.62 -1.42
N ARG A 48 -2.16 12.36 -1.52
CA ARG A 48 -2.35 11.49 -0.35
C ARG A 48 -1.07 10.72 -0.06
N LEU A 49 -0.65 10.78 1.19
CA LEU A 49 0.41 9.96 1.76
C LEU A 49 -0.23 8.74 2.41
N VAL A 50 0.36 7.56 2.19
CA VAL A 50 -0.06 6.29 2.77
C VAL A 50 1.10 5.70 3.57
N ASN A 51 0.77 4.92 4.60
CA ASN A 51 1.78 4.16 5.32
C ASN A 51 2.15 2.91 4.50
N ILE A 52 3.39 2.84 4.01
CA ILE A 52 3.84 1.71 3.19
C ILE A 52 4.01 0.42 4.01
N GLU A 53 4.29 0.53 5.30
CA GLU A 53 4.44 -0.66 6.15
C GLU A 53 3.10 -1.39 6.31
N GLU A 54 1.98 -0.66 6.45
CA GLU A 54 0.64 -1.27 6.45
C GLU A 54 0.35 -1.99 5.13
N LEU A 55 0.69 -1.37 4.01
CA LEU A 55 0.57 -2.00 2.69
C LEU A 55 1.41 -3.27 2.61
N ARG A 56 2.67 -3.24 3.04
CA ARG A 56 3.55 -4.41 3.06
C ARG A 56 2.98 -5.52 3.94
N THR A 57 2.54 -5.22 5.15
CA THR A 57 1.94 -6.21 6.05
C THR A 57 0.72 -6.85 5.40
N LEU A 58 -0.21 -6.03 4.91
CA LEU A 58 -1.41 -6.50 4.22
C LEU A 58 -1.04 -7.45 3.07
N PHE A 59 -0.14 -7.04 2.17
CA PHE A 59 0.20 -7.85 1.00
C PHE A 59 1.16 -9.01 1.26
N LYS A 60 1.99 -8.96 2.31
CA LYS A 60 2.79 -10.12 2.74
C LYS A 60 1.90 -11.19 3.36
N GLU A 61 0.93 -10.82 4.18
CA GLU A 61 -0.05 -11.76 4.72
C GLU A 61 -0.89 -12.40 3.60
N TYR A 62 -1.29 -11.64 2.58
CA TYR A 62 -1.97 -12.20 1.40
C TYR A 62 -1.03 -13.03 0.49
N GLY A 63 0.25 -12.67 0.39
CA GLY A 63 1.24 -13.41 -0.40
C GLY A 63 1.59 -14.77 0.20
N SER A 64 1.56 -14.90 1.52
CA SER A 64 1.71 -16.19 2.23
C SER A 64 0.52 -17.13 2.02
N HIS A 65 -0.64 -16.64 1.56
CA HIS A 65 -1.79 -17.47 1.19
C HIS A 65 -1.96 -17.69 -0.32
N ALA A 66 -1.13 -17.08 -1.17
CA ALA A 66 -1.18 -17.28 -2.62
C ALA A 66 -0.25 -18.40 -3.13
N GLY A 67 0.38 -19.16 -2.20
CA GLY A 67 1.25 -20.30 -2.49
C GLY A 67 0.70 -21.65 -2.07
N GLU A 68 -0.44 -21.69 -1.38
CA GLU A 68 -1.17 -22.92 -1.07
C GLU A 68 -2.58 -22.79 -1.63
N ASP A 69 -3.04 -23.86 -2.26
CA ASP A 69 -4.34 -24.04 -2.91
C ASP A 69 -4.46 -23.40 -4.32
N ASN A 70 -4.72 -24.17 -5.39
CA ASN A 70 -5.36 -25.48 -5.44
C ASN A 70 -5.30 -26.06 -6.88
N PRO A 71 -5.91 -27.22 -7.15
CA PRO A 71 -5.35 -28.56 -7.42
C PRO A 71 -5.04 -28.92 -8.89
#